data_AF-A0A8I2H6I6-F1
#
_entry.id   AF-A0A8I2H6I6-F1
#
_cell.length_a   1.000
_cell.length_b   1.000
_cell.length_c   1.000
_cell.angle_alpha   90.00
_cell.angle_beta   90.00
_cell.angle_gamma   90.00
#
_symmetry.space_group_name_H-M   'P 1'
#
loop_
_entity.id
_entity.type
_entity.pdbx_description
1 polymer ?
#
loop_
_entity_poly.entity_id
_entity_poly.type
_entity_poly.pdbx_seq_one_letter_code
_entity_poly.pdbx_strand_id
1 'polypeptide(L)'
;MNTNIAVVSYNSDWPHQFNKEKQAILAHLSKANVAALHHIGSTSVPQLCAKPIVDMLLEVNDLDKLDIESEKLRDLGYEIMGEFGIAGRRYFRKGIASRTHHLHAFLAGSDGVKRHLAFRDYLINLRFG
;
A
#
# COMPACT_ATOMS: atom_id res chain seq x y z
N MET A 1 6.59 19.55 11.54
CA MET A 1 7.02 18.37 12.34
C MET A 1 8.08 17.62 11.55
N ASN A 2 9.30 17.52 12.08
CA ASN A 2 10.40 16.77 11.45
C ASN A 2 10.14 15.26 11.58
N THR A 3 9.83 14.61 10.48
CA THR A 3 9.70 13.14 10.45
C THR A 3 10.98 12.54 9.93
N ASN A 4 11.95 12.41 10.83
CA ASN A 4 13.22 11.77 10.51
C ASN A 4 13.01 10.25 10.46
N ILE A 5 12.50 9.76 9.32
CA ILE A 5 12.33 8.32 9.07
C ILE A 5 13.64 7.83 8.45
N ALA A 6 14.45 7.16 9.27
CA ALA A 6 15.71 6.58 8.85
C ALA A 6 15.49 5.37 7.92
N VAL A 7 16.41 5.20 6.98
CA VAL A 7 16.52 3.96 6.20
C VAL A 7 17.21 2.92 7.07
N VAL A 8 16.63 1.73 7.16
CA VAL A 8 17.13 0.60 7.95
C VAL A 8 17.41 -0.60 7.05
N SER A 9 18.22 -1.53 7.54
CA SER A 9 18.40 -2.85 6.90
C SER A 9 17.06 -3.57 6.73
N TYR A 10 17.00 -4.45 5.75
CA TYR A 10 15.79 -5.25 5.51
C TYR A 10 15.32 -5.96 6.78
N ASN A 11 14.03 -5.85 7.07
CA ASN A 11 13.39 -6.54 8.18
C ASN A 11 12.50 -7.65 7.64
N SER A 12 12.80 -8.90 8.01
CA SER A 12 12.02 -10.08 7.62
C SER A 12 10.59 -10.10 8.16
N ASP A 13 10.26 -9.19 9.08
CA ASP A 13 8.90 -9.02 9.60
C ASP A 13 7.99 -8.17 8.69
N TRP A 14 8.52 -7.42 7.72
CA TRP A 14 7.70 -6.59 6.84
C TRP A 14 6.63 -7.37 6.05
N PRO A 15 6.89 -8.59 5.52
CA PRO A 15 5.84 -9.42 4.94
C PRO A 15 4.74 -9.82 5.94
N HIS A 16 5.08 -10.02 7.22
CA HIS A 16 4.09 -10.34 8.25
C HIS A 16 3.23 -9.11 8.59
N GLN A 17 3.84 -7.93 8.70
CA GLN A 17 3.13 -6.66 8.88
C GLN A 17 2.17 -6.39 7.72
N PHE A 18 2.64 -6.57 6.49
CA PHE A 18 1.79 -6.50 5.29
C PHE A 18 0.60 -7.47 5.37
N ASN A 19 0.84 -8.74 5.67
CA ASN A 19 -0.23 -9.75 5.70
C ASN A 19 -1.26 -9.46 6.79
N LYS A 20 -0.84 -8.98 7.96
CA LYS A 20 -1.73 -8.57 9.04
C LYS A 20 -2.61 -7.40 8.61
N GLU A 21 -2.02 -6.37 8.02
CA GLU A 21 -2.78 -5.20 7.58
C GLU A 21 -3.69 -5.52 6.38
N LYS A 22 -3.23 -6.38 5.45
CA LYS A 22 -4.04 -6.93 4.35
C LYS A 22 -5.31 -7.58 4.86
N GLN A 23 -5.20 -8.45 5.87
CA GLN A 23 -6.36 -9.13 6.45
C GLN A 23 -7.34 -8.13 7.08
N ALA A 24 -6.83 -7.11 7.78
CA ALA A 24 -7.66 -6.06 8.36
C ALA A 24 -8.45 -5.29 7.29
N ILE A 25 -7.77 -4.85 6.22
CA ILE A 25 -8.41 -4.15 5.09
C ILE A 25 -9.49 -5.01 4.42
N LEU A 26 -9.16 -6.27 4.10
CA LEU A 26 -10.09 -7.19 3.43
C LEU A 26 -11.31 -7.56 4.29
N ALA A 27 -11.21 -7.45 5.62
CA ALA A 27 -12.34 -7.66 6.52
C ALA A 27 -13.33 -6.47 6.54
N HIS A 28 -12.87 -5.27 6.19
CA HIS A 28 -13.69 -4.04 6.24
C HIS A 28 -14.28 -3.66 4.87
N LEU A 29 -13.55 -3.92 3.78
CA LEU A 29 -14.00 -3.57 2.43
C LEU A 29 -14.93 -4.62 1.82
N SER A 30 -15.75 -4.19 0.84
CA SER A 30 -16.58 -5.11 0.07
C SER A 30 -15.70 -6.07 -0.73
N LYS A 31 -15.80 -7.38 -0.45
CA LYS A 31 -15.10 -8.43 -1.22
C LYS A 31 -15.39 -8.38 -2.72
N ALA A 32 -16.57 -7.91 -3.12
CA ALA A 32 -16.92 -7.75 -4.53
C ALA A 32 -16.19 -6.59 -5.22
N ASN A 33 -15.74 -5.60 -4.46
CA ASN A 33 -15.00 -4.45 -5.02
C ASN A 33 -13.49 -4.67 -5.04
N VAL A 34 -12.95 -5.49 -4.13
CA VAL A 34 -11.51 -5.73 -4.08
C VAL A 34 -11.10 -6.79 -5.10
N ALA A 35 -10.31 -6.39 -6.10
CA ALA A 35 -9.74 -7.30 -7.08
C ALA A 35 -8.47 -7.98 -6.54
N ALA A 36 -7.57 -7.20 -5.94
CA ALA A 36 -6.34 -7.71 -5.35
C ALA A 36 -5.73 -6.72 -4.33
N LEU A 37 -4.86 -7.24 -3.46
CA LEU A 37 -4.03 -6.42 -2.57
C LEU A 37 -2.60 -6.97 -2.54
N HIS A 38 -1.65 -6.11 -2.90
CA HIS A 38 -0.23 -6.45 -3.07
C HIS A 38 0.66 -5.69 -2.09
N HIS A 39 1.74 -6.34 -1.66
CA HIS A 39 2.87 -5.66 -1.03
C HIS A 39 3.73 -5.06 -2.14
N ILE A 40 3.98 -3.76 -2.07
CA ILE A 40 4.81 -3.02 -3.02
C ILE A 40 5.86 -2.19 -2.27
N GLY A 41 6.63 -1.38 -3.00
CA GLY A 41 7.67 -0.55 -2.43
C GLY A 41 8.86 -1.35 -1.90
N SER A 42 9.86 -0.65 -1.35
CA SER A 42 11.12 -1.28 -0.98
C SER A 42 10.98 -2.34 0.12
N THR A 43 10.00 -2.21 1.01
CA THR A 43 9.76 -3.20 2.08
C THR A 43 9.23 -4.55 1.57
N SER A 44 8.78 -4.61 0.32
CA SER A 44 8.39 -5.86 -0.36
C SER A 44 9.54 -6.59 -1.05
N VAL A 45 10.74 -5.99 -1.09
CA VAL A 45 11.91 -6.55 -1.77
C VAL A 45 12.87 -7.13 -0.73
N PRO A 46 13.07 -8.46 -0.68
CA PRO A 46 13.99 -9.08 0.26
C PRO A 46 15.39 -8.48 0.20
N GLN A 47 16.00 -8.31 1.38
CA GLN A 47 17.37 -7.79 1.56
C GLN A 47 17.59 -6.33 1.11
N LEU A 48 16.53 -5.58 0.75
CA LEU A 48 16.65 -4.16 0.40
C LEU A 48 16.50 -3.27 1.63
N CYS A 49 17.44 -2.35 1.85
CA CYS A 49 17.29 -1.32 2.87
C CYS A 49 16.14 -0.38 2.53
N ALA A 50 15.30 -0.06 3.50
CA ALA A 50 14.11 0.75 3.28
C ALA A 50 13.76 1.59 4.50
N LYS A 51 12.90 2.58 4.30
CA LYS A 51 12.16 3.19 5.41
C LYS A 51 11.18 2.13 5.96
N PRO A 52 10.97 2.02 7.27
CA PRO A 52 10.07 1.02 7.87
C PRO A 52 8.59 1.43 7.71
N ILE A 53 8.17 1.58 6.46
CA ILE A 53 6.80 1.89 6.05
C ILE A 53 6.37 0.81 5.05
N VAL A 54 5.26 0.14 5.35
CA VAL A 54 4.69 -0.87 4.45
C VAL A 54 3.84 -0.16 3.39
N ASP A 55 4.31 -0.18 2.15
CA ASP A 55 3.55 0.32 1.01
C ASP A 55 2.68 -0.81 0.42
N MET A 56 1.41 -0.54 0.21
CA MET A 56 0.41 -1.50 -0.27
C MET A 56 -0.29 -0.96 -1.50
N LEU A 57 -0.59 -1.86 -2.43
CA LEU A 57 -1.37 -1.58 -3.63
C LEU A 57 -2.69 -2.32 -3.57
N LEU A 58 -3.79 -1.59 -3.51
CA LEU A 58 -5.16 -2.09 -3.60
C LEU A 58 -5.67 -1.90 -5.03
N GLU A 59 -6.04 -3.01 -5.66
CA GLU A 59 -6.79 -2.99 -6.90
C GLU A 59 -8.28 -3.11 -6.59
N VAL A 60 -9.06 -2.15 -7.09
CA VAL A 60 -10.52 -2.18 -6.99
C VAL A 60 -11.18 -2.24 -8.36
N ASN A 61 -12.37 -2.81 -8.40
CA ASN A 61 -13.21 -2.85 -9.60
C ASN A 61 -13.95 -1.52 -9.83
N ASP A 62 -14.16 -0.74 -8.77
CA ASP A 62 -14.89 0.53 -8.78
C ASP A 62 -14.31 1.49 -7.73
N LEU A 63 -13.80 2.64 -8.19
CA LEU A 63 -13.23 3.68 -7.33
C LEU A 63 -14.29 4.48 -6.59
N ASP A 64 -15.46 4.71 -7.18
CA ASP A 64 -16.55 5.45 -6.53
C ASP A 64 -17.11 4.62 -5.36
N LYS A 65 -17.20 3.30 -5.54
CA LYS A 65 -17.52 2.39 -4.45
C LYS A 65 -16.46 2.40 -3.35
N LEU A 66 -15.17 2.48 -3.71
CA LEU A 66 -14.11 2.62 -2.71
C LEU A 66 -14.23 3.96 -1.96
N ASP A 67 -14.62 5.04 -2.63
CA ASP A 67 -14.82 6.35 -2.01
C ASP A 67 -15.95 6.29 -0.96
N ILE A 68 -17.05 5.59 -1.24
CA ILE A 68 -18.12 5.34 -0.27
C ILE A 68 -17.61 4.49 0.91
N GLU A 69 -16.72 3.53 0.67
CA GLU A 69 -16.15 2.66 1.70
C GLU A 69 -14.96 3.28 2.45
N SER A 70 -14.49 4.45 2.05
CA SER A 70 -13.24 5.02 2.56
C SER A 70 -13.30 5.35 4.06
N GLU A 71 -14.48 5.62 4.61
CA GLU A 71 -14.66 5.78 6.06
C GLU A 71 -14.38 4.49 6.84
N LYS A 72 -14.60 3.31 6.25
CA LYS A 72 -14.22 2.03 6.88
C LYS A 72 -12.71 1.87 7.00
N LEU A 73 -11.94 2.50 6.11
CA LEU A 73 -10.48 2.57 6.24
C LEU A 73 -10.08 3.58 7.32
N ARG A 74 -10.86 4.66 7.51
CA ARG A 74 -10.66 5.58 8.62
C ARG A 74 -10.79 4.89 9.97
N ASP A 75 -11.75 3.97 10.12
CA ASP A 75 -11.91 3.13 11.32
C ASP A 75 -10.67 2.27 11.61
N LEU A 76 -9.91 1.90 10.57
CA LEU A 76 -8.62 1.22 10.69
C LEU A 76 -7.43 2.15 10.99
N GLY A 77 -7.70 3.45 11.18
CA GLY A 77 -6.71 4.48 11.48
C GLY A 77 -6.06 5.13 10.26
N TYR A 78 -6.65 5.01 9.07
CA TYR A 78 -6.16 5.70 7.87
C TYR A 78 -6.67 7.14 7.79
N GLU A 79 -5.79 8.03 7.35
CA GLU A 79 -6.14 9.34 6.81
C GLU A 79 -6.41 9.19 5.30
N ILE A 80 -7.54 9.74 4.85
CA ILE A 80 -7.99 9.72 3.45
C ILE A 80 -7.41 10.95 2.74
N MET A 81 -6.57 10.73 1.73
CA MET A 81 -5.83 11.80 1.03
C MET A 81 -6.36 12.09 -0.38
N GLY A 82 -7.33 11.30 -0.87
CA GLY A 82 -7.82 11.37 -2.25
C GLY A 82 -6.72 11.03 -3.26
N GLU A 83 -6.67 11.74 -4.38
CA GLU A 83 -5.67 11.50 -5.43
C GLU A 83 -4.23 11.86 -5.00
N PHE A 84 -4.10 12.91 -4.20
CA PHE A 84 -2.83 13.40 -3.66
C PHE A 84 -1.74 13.59 -4.74
N GLY A 85 -2.10 14.22 -5.87
CA GLY A 85 -1.19 14.53 -6.97
C GLY A 85 -0.99 13.42 -8.01
N ILE A 86 -1.73 12.31 -7.93
CA ILE A 86 -1.73 11.25 -8.95
C ILE A 86 -3.17 10.97 -9.38
N ALA A 87 -3.51 11.33 -10.62
CA ALA A 87 -4.84 11.13 -11.18
C ALA A 87 -5.27 9.65 -11.13
N GLY A 88 -6.52 9.41 -10.73
CA GLY A 88 -7.10 8.06 -10.63
C GLY A 88 -6.61 7.23 -9.44
N ARG A 89 -5.81 7.81 -8.54
CA ARG A 89 -5.42 7.18 -7.27
C ARG A 89 -6.45 7.48 -6.18
N ARG A 90 -6.61 6.57 -5.23
CA ARG A 90 -7.01 6.91 -3.86
C ARG A 90 -5.89 6.55 -2.91
N TYR A 91 -5.40 7.54 -2.19
CA TYR A 91 -4.25 7.41 -1.32
C TYR A 91 -4.67 7.50 0.14
N PHE A 92 -4.17 6.58 0.94
CA PHE A 92 -4.41 6.53 2.37
C PHE A 92 -3.10 6.35 3.11
N ARG A 93 -2.97 6.98 4.28
CA ARG A 93 -1.79 6.84 5.14
C ARG A 93 -2.20 6.52 6.57
N LYS A 94 -1.44 5.67 7.25
CA LYS A 94 -1.69 5.27 8.65
C LYS A 94 -0.45 5.53 9.50
N GLY A 95 -0.70 5.93 10.75
CA GLY A 95 0.33 6.26 11.74
C GLY A 95 0.60 7.76 11.83
N ILE A 96 -0.21 8.44 12.65
CA ILE A 96 -0.22 9.92 12.81
C ILE A 96 1.12 10.43 13.36
N ALA A 97 1.64 9.81 14.43
CA ALA A 97 2.91 10.21 15.05
C ALA A 97 4.14 9.68 14.27
N SER A 98 4.05 8.45 13.74
CA SER A 98 5.06 7.84 12.88
C SER A 98 4.34 7.03 11.80
N ARG A 99 4.61 7.34 10.53
CA ARG A 99 3.95 6.64 9.42
C ARG A 99 4.39 5.19 9.41
N THR A 100 3.41 4.30 9.31
CA THR A 100 3.62 2.85 9.30
C THR A 100 3.16 2.21 8.01
N HIS A 101 2.08 2.72 7.41
CA HIS A 101 1.51 2.16 6.19
C HIS A 101 1.10 3.25 5.20
N HIS A 102 1.28 2.92 3.93
CA HIS A 102 0.70 3.63 2.81
C HIS A 102 -0.14 2.66 2.00
N LEU A 103 -1.35 3.10 1.63
CA LEU A 103 -2.24 2.33 0.77
C LEU A 103 -2.51 3.16 -0.49
N HIS A 104 -2.05 2.63 -1.60
CA HIS A 104 -2.31 3.16 -2.94
C HIS A 104 -3.41 2.33 -3.55
N ALA A 105 -4.57 2.92 -3.82
CA ALA A 105 -5.66 2.25 -4.49
C ALA A 105 -5.83 2.79 -5.91
N PHE A 106 -6.07 1.88 -6.86
CA PHE A 106 -6.31 2.18 -8.26
C PHE A 106 -7.36 1.24 -8.83
N LEU A 107 -7.96 1.64 -9.96
CA LEU A 107 -8.76 0.73 -10.77
C LEU A 107 -7.90 -0.45 -11.25
N ALA A 108 -8.46 -1.66 -11.16
CA ALA A 108 -7.80 -2.88 -11.56
C ALA A 108 -7.29 -2.80 -13.01
N GLY A 109 -6.05 -3.25 -13.24
CA GLY A 109 -5.42 -3.21 -14.57
C GLY A 109 -5.00 -1.83 -15.10
N SER A 110 -5.18 -0.75 -14.32
CA SER A 110 -4.71 0.59 -14.69
C SER A 110 -3.18 0.69 -14.76
N ASP A 111 -2.67 1.73 -15.42
CA ASP A 111 -1.22 1.99 -15.48
C ASP A 111 -0.60 2.26 -14.11
N GLY A 112 -1.39 2.78 -13.16
CA GLY A 112 -0.99 2.91 -11.77
C GLY A 112 -0.62 1.56 -11.17
N VAL A 113 -1.46 0.54 -11.36
CA VAL A 113 -1.19 -0.83 -10.91
C VAL A 113 0.06 -1.38 -11.57
N LYS A 114 0.09 -1.37 -12.92
CA LYS A 114 1.19 -1.95 -13.70
C LYS A 114 2.54 -1.36 -13.29
N ARG A 115 2.61 -0.04 -13.11
CA ARG A 115 3.85 0.66 -12.74
C ARG A 115 4.39 0.20 -11.39
N HIS A 116 3.56 0.10 -10.37
CA HIS A 116 4.01 -0.27 -9.02
C HIS A 116 4.45 -1.74 -8.98
N LEU A 117 3.71 -2.64 -9.61
CA LEU A 117 4.07 -4.06 -9.70
C LEU A 117 5.37 -4.25 -10.50
N ALA A 118 5.47 -3.65 -11.68
CA ALA A 118 6.67 -3.74 -12.51
C ALA A 118 7.92 -3.23 -11.79
N PHE A 119 7.81 -2.13 -11.04
CA PHE A 119 8.94 -1.60 -10.26
C PHE A 119 9.40 -2.57 -9.16
N ARG A 120 8.47 -3.14 -8.39
CA ARG A 120 8.80 -4.17 -7.40
C ARG A 120 9.47 -5.37 -8.05
N ASP A 121 8.84 -5.92 -9.09
CA ASP A 121 9.27 -7.16 -9.72
C ASP A 121 10.64 -6.99 -10.40
N TYR A 122 10.90 -5.81 -10.98
CA TYR A 122 12.22 -5.45 -11.50
C TYR A 122 13.30 -5.48 -10.41
N LEU A 123 13.04 -4.90 -9.23
CA LEU A 123 14.01 -4.90 -8.12
C LEU A 123 14.24 -6.29 -7.53
N ILE A 124 13.21 -7.13 -7.49
CA ILE A 124 13.34 -8.53 -7.06
C ILE A 124 14.21 -9.29 -8.07
N ASN A 125 13.91 -9.18 -9.36
CA ASN A 125 14.62 -9.91 -10.40
C ASN A 125 16.09 -9.49 -10.51
N LEU A 126 16.43 -8.21 -10.34
CA LEU A 126 17.82 -7.74 -10.32
C LEU A 126 18.68 -8.36 -9.20
N ARG A 127 18.05 -8.89 -8.15
CA ARG A 127 18.76 -9.42 -6.97
C ARG A 127 18.86 -10.95 -6.97
N PHE A 128 17.99 -11.63 -7.71
CA PHE A 128 17.86 -13.08 -7.68
C PHE A 128 17.89 -13.75 -9.07
N GLY A 129 18.01 -12.98 -10.14
CA GLY A 129 18.27 -13.46 -11.50
C GLY A 129 19.75 -13.42 -11.84
#